data_AF-A0A258KAD1-F1
#
_entry.id   AF-A0A258KAD1-F1
#
_cell.length_a   1.000
_cell.length_b   1.000
_cell.length_c   1.000
_cell.angle_alpha   90.00
_cell.angle_beta   90.00
_cell.angle_gamma   90.00
#
_symmetry.space_group_name_H-M   'P 1'
#
loop_
_entity.id
_entity.type
_entity.pdbx_description
1 polymer ?
#
loop_
_entity_poly.entity_id
_entity_poly.type
_entity_poly.pdbx_seq_one_letter_code
_entity_poly.pdbx_strand_id
1 'polypeptide(L)'
;MGVQLGLKENWKQFTLLVIINGFVGGMVGLERSILPQIAEQEFALAAKTAILSFIIVFGIVKAITNYYTGALANKFGRKKLLVAGWIIGIPIPFILMFAPDWNWIIAANVLLGINQGLSWSSTVVMKIDLVGEKQRGFAMGLNE
;
A
#
# COMPACT_ATOMS: atom_id res chain seq x y z
N MET A 1 16.73 12.56 26.75
CA MET A 1 15.53 13.20 26.15
C MET A 1 14.54 12.10 25.79
N GLY A 2 13.39 12.03 26.47
CA GLY A 2 12.34 11.06 26.14
C GLY A 2 11.56 11.48 24.90
N VAL A 3 11.08 10.52 24.12
CA VAL A 3 10.20 10.78 22.97
C VAL A 3 8.87 11.31 23.49
N GLN A 4 8.52 12.55 23.13
CA GLN A 4 7.24 13.16 23.53
C GLN A 4 6.17 12.80 22.50
N LEU A 5 5.16 12.06 22.94
CA LEU A 5 4.04 11.64 22.10
C LEU A 5 3.01 12.76 21.99
N GLY A 6 2.42 12.89 20.80
CA GLY A 6 1.35 13.84 20.53
C GLY A 6 1.41 14.41 19.12
N LEU A 7 0.24 14.74 18.56
CA LEU A 7 0.10 15.27 17.21
C LEU A 7 0.78 16.62 17.04
N LYS A 8 0.65 17.52 18.03
CA LYS A 8 1.27 18.86 17.96
C LYS A 8 2.79 18.77 18.02
N GLU A 9 3.30 17.81 18.77
CA GLU A 9 4.72 17.56 19.00
C GLU A 9 5.35 16.88 17.77
N ASN A 10 4.60 16.02 17.08
CA ASN A 10 5.07 15.21 15.95
C ASN A 10 4.44 15.58 14.60
N TRP A 11 3.83 16.76 14.49
CA TRP A 11 3.00 17.15 13.34
C TRP A 11 3.72 17.00 11.99
N LYS A 12 5.01 17.33 11.90
CA LYS A 12 5.78 17.21 10.66
C LYS A 12 5.87 15.76 10.17
N GLN A 13 6.19 14.84 11.08
CA GLN A 13 6.27 13.41 10.74
C GLN A 13 4.88 12.84 10.45
N PHE A 14 3.88 13.27 11.20
CA PHE A 14 2.50 12.88 10.96
C PHE A 14 2.00 13.33 9.58
N THR A 15 2.19 14.59 9.21
CA THR A 15 1.84 15.13 7.89
C THR A 15 2.58 14.39 6.77
N LEU A 16 3.86 14.07 6.95
CA LEU A 16 4.61 13.25 5.99
C LEU A 16 3.96 11.88 5.80
N LEU A 17 3.58 11.21 6.89
CA LEU A 17 2.91 9.90 6.82
C LEU A 17 1.51 10.00 6.18
N VAL A 18 0.78 11.08 6.39
CA VAL A 18 -0.50 11.33 5.68
C VAL A 18 -0.28 11.47 4.18
N ILE A 19 0.71 12.26 3.76
CA ILE A 19 1.08 12.42 2.34
C ILE A 19 1.47 11.06 1.74
N ILE A 20 2.32 10.30 2.44
CA ILE A 20 2.73 8.96 2.00
C ILE A 20 1.51 8.05 1.87
N ASN A 21 0.57 8.08 2.82
CA ASN A 21 -0.64 7.27 2.73
C ASN A 21 -1.49 7.65 1.50
N GLY A 22 -1.58 8.94 1.18
CA GLY A 22 -2.21 9.43 -0.04
C GLY A 22 -1.56 8.86 -1.31
N PHE A 23 -0.23 8.81 -1.37
CA PHE A 23 0.48 8.18 -2.50
C PHE A 23 0.26 6.66 -2.56
N VAL A 24 0.29 5.96 -1.42
CA VAL A 24 0.03 4.52 -1.35
C VAL A 24 -1.40 4.21 -1.82
N GLY A 25 -2.40 4.96 -1.35
CA GLY A 25 -3.79 4.81 -1.78
C GLY A 25 -4.00 5.18 -3.25
N GLY A 26 -3.38 6.28 -3.69
CA GLY A 26 -3.43 6.75 -5.07
C GLY A 26 -2.89 5.70 -6.06
N MET A 27 -1.81 5.00 -5.70
CA MET A 27 -1.26 3.93 -6.55
C MET A 27 -2.27 2.81 -6.82
N VAL A 28 -2.96 2.30 -5.79
CA VAL A 28 -4.01 1.28 -5.96
C VAL A 28 -5.22 1.85 -6.69
N GLY A 29 -5.60 3.10 -6.39
CA GLY A 29 -6.72 3.75 -7.06
C GLY A 29 -6.51 3.88 -8.56
N LEU A 30 -5.32 4.31 -8.98
CA LEU A 30 -4.92 4.38 -10.38
C LEU A 30 -4.96 3.01 -11.03
N GLU A 31 -4.31 2.01 -10.42
CA GLU A 31 -4.25 0.65 -10.98
C GLU A 31 -5.66 0.05 -11.16
N ARG A 32 -6.55 0.21 -10.17
CA ARG A 32 -7.94 -0.26 -10.25
C ARG A 32 -8.78 0.46 -11.31
N SER A 33 -8.42 1.70 -11.65
CA SER A 33 -9.15 2.50 -12.65
C SER A 33 -8.70 2.16 -14.07
N ILE A 34 -7.40 1.90 -14.27
CA ILE A 34 -6.84 1.62 -15.61
C ILE A 34 -6.96 0.15 -16.00
N LEU A 35 -6.89 -0.78 -15.04
CA LEU A 35 -6.81 -2.21 -15.36
C LEU A 35 -7.98 -2.77 -16.16
N PRO A 36 -9.25 -2.44 -15.86
CA PRO A 36 -10.38 -2.93 -16.65
C PRO A 36 -10.30 -2.46 -18.10
N GLN A 37 -9.81 -1.23 -18.34
CA GLN A 37 -9.66 -0.66 -19.68
C GLN A 37 -8.55 -1.36 -20.46
N ILE A 38 -7.39 -1.58 -19.82
CA ILE A 38 -6.27 -2.34 -20.41
C ILE A 38 -6.70 -3.77 -20.76
N ALA A 39 -7.47 -4.43 -19.87
CA ALA A 39 -7.96 -5.78 -20.10
C ALA A 39 -8.83 -5.89 -21.35
N GLU A 40 -9.77 -4.95 -21.53
CA GLU A 40 -10.69 -4.95 -22.68
C GLU A 40 -9.99 -4.54 -23.98
N GLN A 41 -9.18 -3.48 -23.93
CA GLN A 41 -8.60 -2.87 -25.14
C GLN A 41 -7.37 -3.61 -25.66
N GLU A 42 -6.51 -4.12 -24.79
CA GLU A 42 -5.23 -4.73 -25.20
C GLU A 42 -5.25 -6.26 -25.13
N PHE A 43 -6.03 -6.85 -24.22
CA PHE A 43 -6.01 -8.30 -23.97
C PHE A 43 -7.31 -9.02 -24.34
N ALA A 44 -8.33 -8.30 -24.88
CA ALA A 44 -9.65 -8.83 -25.24
C ALA A 44 -10.33 -9.63 -24.11
N LEU A 45 -10.01 -9.29 -22.86
CA LEU A 45 -10.54 -9.90 -21.65
C LEU A 45 -11.78 -9.11 -21.18
N ALA A 46 -12.83 -9.82 -20.78
CA ALA A 46 -13.98 -9.18 -20.17
C ALA A 46 -13.57 -8.45 -18.88
N ALA A 47 -13.95 -7.18 -18.73
CA ALA A 47 -13.65 -6.39 -17.53
C ALA A 47 -14.05 -7.07 -16.22
N LYS A 48 -15.15 -7.82 -16.21
CA LYS A 48 -15.59 -8.60 -15.03
C LYS A 48 -14.54 -9.63 -14.59
N THR A 49 -13.97 -10.36 -15.55
CA THR A 49 -12.93 -11.36 -15.27
C THR A 49 -11.66 -10.70 -14.77
N ALA A 50 -11.26 -9.58 -15.38
CA ALA A 50 -10.09 -8.81 -14.95
C ALA A 50 -10.22 -8.24 -13.54
N ILE A 51 -11.38 -7.66 -13.21
CA ILE A 51 -11.67 -7.14 -11.86
C ILE A 51 -11.67 -8.27 -10.83
N LEU A 52 -12.28 -9.42 -11.14
CA LEU A 52 -12.29 -10.56 -10.24
C LEU A 52 -10.88 -11.13 -10.02
N SER A 53 -10.08 -11.29 -11.08
CA SER A 53 -8.70 -11.75 -10.95
C SER A 53 -7.86 -10.78 -10.12
N PHE A 54 -8.03 -9.48 -10.34
CA PHE A 54 -7.39 -8.44 -9.53
C PHE A 54 -7.76 -8.59 -8.06
N ILE A 55 -9.06 -8.60 -7.73
CA ILE A 55 -9.52 -8.62 -6.34
C ILE A 55 -8.99 -9.85 -5.60
N ILE A 56 -9.03 -11.02 -6.25
CA ILE A 56 -8.59 -12.28 -5.64
C ILE A 56 -7.09 -12.27 -5.41
N VAL A 57 -6.29 -12.00 -6.45
CA VAL A 57 -4.82 -12.02 -6.36
C VAL A 57 -4.33 -10.95 -5.39
N PHE A 58 -4.74 -9.70 -5.61
CA PHE A 58 -4.42 -8.57 -4.74
C PHE A 58 -4.84 -8.84 -3.30
N GLY A 59 -6.07 -9.30 -3.09
CA GLY A 59 -6.64 -9.53 -1.77
C GLY A 59 -5.88 -10.59 -0.99
N ILE A 60 -5.58 -11.74 -1.60
CA ILE A 60 -4.81 -12.82 -0.98
C ILE A 60 -3.40 -12.35 -0.63
N VAL A 61 -2.70 -11.75 -1.59
CA VAL A 61 -1.31 -11.31 -1.39
C VAL A 61 -1.23 -10.22 -0.32
N LYS A 62 -2.14 -9.25 -0.36
CA LYS A 62 -2.22 -8.19 0.65
C LYS A 62 -2.53 -8.76 2.03
N ALA A 63 -3.47 -9.70 2.14
CA ALA A 63 -3.82 -10.33 3.42
C ALA A 63 -2.62 -11.06 4.04
N ILE A 64 -1.93 -11.88 3.24
CA ILE A 64 -0.72 -12.59 3.67
C ILE A 64 0.36 -11.59 4.08
N THR A 65 0.61 -10.58 3.26
CA THR A 65 1.64 -9.58 3.56
C THR A 65 1.32 -8.84 4.85
N ASN A 66 0.07 -8.37 5.02
CA ASN A 66 -0.39 -7.70 6.24
C ASN A 66 -0.17 -8.53 7.50
N TYR A 67 -0.49 -9.83 7.44
CA TYR A 67 -0.29 -10.75 8.55
C TYR A 67 1.19 -10.78 8.99
N TYR A 68 2.11 -10.86 8.03
CA TYR A 68 3.55 -10.88 8.33
C TYR A 68 4.11 -9.50 8.66
N THR A 69 3.56 -8.40 8.14
CA THR A 69 4.04 -7.03 8.39
C THR A 69 4.09 -6.73 9.89
N GLY A 70 3.12 -7.19 10.69
CA GLY A 70 3.11 -6.99 12.13
C GLY A 70 4.31 -7.63 12.83
N ALA A 71 4.59 -8.90 12.54
CA ALA A 71 5.74 -9.62 13.11
C ALA A 71 7.07 -9.06 12.60
N LEU A 72 7.16 -8.76 11.30
CA LEU A 72 8.33 -8.18 10.68
C LEU A 72 8.62 -6.77 11.22
N ALA A 73 7.59 -6.00 11.57
CA ALA A 73 7.76 -4.64 12.09
C ALA A 73 8.46 -4.65 13.44
N ASN A 74 8.18 -5.64 14.28
CA ASN A 74 8.86 -5.81 15.56
C ASN A 74 10.34 -6.20 15.38
N LYS A 75 10.68 -6.95 14.32
CA LYS A 75 12.06 -7.41 14.07
C LYS A 75 12.91 -6.39 13.30
N PHE A 76 12.37 -5.79 12.25
CA PHE A 76 13.11 -4.94 11.32
C PHE A 76 12.84 -3.44 11.50
N GLY A 77 11.74 -3.10 12.18
CA GLY A 77 11.27 -1.73 12.36
C GLY A 77 10.34 -1.27 11.24
N ARG A 78 9.32 -0.49 11.62
CA ARG A 78 8.23 0.00 10.74
C ARG A 78 8.74 0.81 9.55
N LYS A 79 9.71 1.71 9.78
CA LYS A 79 10.30 2.54 8.70
C LYS A 79 10.95 1.70 7.60
N LYS A 80 11.67 0.62 7.96
CA LYS A 80 12.35 -0.23 6.96
C LYS A 80 11.33 -0.98 6.11
N LEU A 81 10.23 -1.43 6.70
CA LEU A 81 9.15 -2.08 5.96
C LEU A 81 8.43 -1.11 5.01
N LEU A 82 8.18 0.13 5.44
CA LEU A 82 7.65 1.16 4.56
C LEU A 82 8.55 1.38 3.33
N VAL A 83 9.86 1.52 3.55
CA VAL A 83 10.83 1.71 2.45
C VAL A 83 10.88 0.47 1.55
N ALA A 84 10.89 -0.74 2.12
CA ALA A 84 10.86 -1.99 1.36
C ALA A 84 9.59 -2.09 0.50
N GLY A 85 8.43 -1.72 1.05
CA GLY A 85 7.17 -1.63 0.30
C GLY A 85 7.30 -0.70 -0.90
N TRP A 86 7.86 0.50 -0.73
CA TRP A 86 8.10 1.43 -1.84
C TRP A 86 9.09 0.90 -2.88
N ILE A 87 10.16 0.24 -2.46
CA ILE A 87 11.11 -0.41 -3.39
C ILE A 87 10.40 -1.46 -4.24
N ILE A 88 9.52 -2.27 -3.64
CA ILE A 88 8.69 -3.26 -4.34
C ILE A 88 7.65 -2.59 -5.27
N GLY A 89 7.22 -1.37 -4.94
CA GLY A 89 6.29 -0.59 -5.76
C GLY A 89 6.90 0.00 -7.03
N ILE A 90 8.20 0.34 -7.02
CA ILE A 90 8.91 0.95 -8.16
C ILE A 90 8.71 0.17 -9.49
N PRO A 91 8.89 -1.16 -9.57
CA PRO A 91 8.76 -1.89 -10.82
C PRO A 91 7.32 -1.94 -11.39
N ILE A 92 6.29 -1.70 -10.57
CA ILE A 92 4.88 -1.93 -10.94
C ILE A 92 4.47 -1.13 -12.20
N PRO A 93 4.69 0.20 -12.28
CA PRO A 93 4.30 0.96 -13.47
C PRO A 93 5.04 0.52 -14.74
N PHE A 94 6.31 0.10 -14.61
CA PHE A 94 7.09 -0.39 -15.74
C PHE A 94 6.58 -1.74 -16.24
N ILE A 95 6.22 -2.64 -15.31
CA ILE A 95 5.61 -3.92 -15.68
C ILE A 95 4.28 -3.68 -16.42
N LEU A 96 3.43 -2.79 -15.91
CA LEU A 96 2.15 -2.48 -16.56
C LEU A 96 2.34 -1.82 -17.93
N MET A 97 3.33 -0.93 -18.08
CA MET A 97 3.62 -0.22 -19.33
C MET A 97 4.16 -1.13 -20.44
N PHE A 98 4.91 -2.18 -20.07
CA PHE A 98 5.57 -3.07 -21.02
C PHE A 98 5.01 -4.51 -20.97
N ALA A 99 3.79 -4.69 -20.48
CA ALA A 99 3.18 -6.01 -20.31
C ALA A 99 2.89 -6.66 -21.68
N PRO A 100 3.57 -7.76 -22.07
CA PRO A 100 3.27 -8.47 -23.32
C PRO A 100 2.01 -9.34 -23.23
N ASP A 101 1.62 -9.76 -22.03
CA ASP A 101 0.49 -10.63 -21.77
C ASP A 101 -0.09 -10.42 -20.36
N TRP A 102 -1.27 -10.97 -20.10
CA TRP A 102 -2.01 -10.78 -18.86
C TRP A 102 -1.29 -11.32 -17.61
N ASN A 103 -0.36 -12.27 -17.73
CA ASN A 103 0.35 -12.78 -16.56
C ASN A 103 1.29 -11.74 -15.96
N TRP A 104 1.80 -10.81 -16.77
CA TRP A 104 2.58 -9.67 -16.26
C TRP A 104 1.73 -8.71 -15.45
N ILE A 105 0.47 -8.53 -15.84
CA ILE A 105 -0.51 -7.77 -15.08
C ILE A 105 -0.78 -8.45 -13.73
N ILE A 106 -0.94 -9.78 -13.72
CA ILE A 106 -1.08 -10.56 -12.48
C ILE A 106 0.18 -10.42 -11.60
N ALA A 107 1.37 -10.48 -12.18
CA ALA A 107 2.63 -10.32 -11.46
C ALA A 107 2.77 -8.91 -10.84
N ALA A 108 2.44 -7.86 -11.60
CA ALA A 108 2.36 -6.49 -11.09
C ALA A 108 1.37 -6.40 -9.92
N ASN A 109 0.24 -7.10 -10.03
CA ASN A 109 -0.78 -7.11 -9.00
C ASN A 109 -0.34 -7.79 -7.70
N VAL A 110 0.46 -8.86 -7.80
CA VAL A 110 1.11 -9.48 -6.64
C VAL A 110 2.04 -8.47 -5.96
N LEU A 111 2.89 -7.79 -6.73
CA LEU A 111 3.79 -6.77 -6.18
C LEU A 111 3.01 -5.62 -5.53
N LEU A 112 1.89 -5.21 -6.12
CA LEU A 112 0.99 -4.22 -5.54
C LEU A 112 0.44 -4.70 -4.19
N GLY A 113 -0.03 -5.94 -4.11
CA GLY A 113 -0.49 -6.54 -2.85
C GLY A 113 0.58 -6.50 -1.75
N ILE A 114 1.84 -6.77 -2.10
CA ILE A 114 2.97 -6.72 -1.17
C ILE A 114 3.29 -5.27 -0.77
N ASN A 115 3.41 -4.36 -1.75
CA ASN A 115 3.61 -2.92 -1.51
C ASN A 115 2.54 -2.38 -0.56
N GLN A 116 1.27 -2.71 -0.78
CA GLN A 116 0.16 -2.28 0.05
C GLN A 116 0.22 -2.89 1.44
N GLY A 117 0.52 -4.18 1.54
CA GLY A 117 0.58 -4.85 2.83
C GLY A 117 1.71 -4.33 3.74
N LEU A 118 2.84 -3.95 3.14
CA LEU A 118 3.98 -3.37 3.86
C LEU A 118 3.77 -1.88 4.16
N SER A 119 3.47 -1.09 3.12
CA SER A 119 3.47 0.37 3.21
C SER A 119 2.27 0.90 3.98
N TRP A 120 1.05 0.43 3.69
CA TRP A 120 -0.17 0.90 4.35
C TRP A 120 -0.12 0.60 5.85
N SER A 121 0.11 -0.67 6.19
CA SER A 121 0.18 -1.12 7.58
C SER A 121 1.28 -0.42 8.38
N SER A 122 2.47 -0.22 7.79
CA SER A 122 3.55 0.50 8.47
C SER A 122 3.18 1.98 8.71
N THR A 123 2.56 2.64 7.73
CA THR A 123 2.19 4.06 7.82
C THR A 123 1.12 4.30 8.88
N VAL A 124 0.10 3.45 8.93
CA VAL A 124 -0.96 3.48 9.96
C VAL A 124 -0.37 3.35 11.35
N VAL A 125 0.43 2.30 11.58
CA VAL A 125 1.00 2.04 12.91
C VAL A 125 1.98 3.13 13.31
N MET A 126 2.82 3.62 12.39
CA MET A 126 3.73 4.74 12.69
C MET A 126 2.97 6.02 13.10
N LYS A 127 1.83 6.33 12.48
CA LYS A 127 1.00 7.47 12.89
C LYS A 127 0.44 7.28 14.30
N ILE A 128 -0.07 6.08 14.61
CA ILE A 128 -0.56 5.72 15.94
C ILE A 128 0.54 5.87 16.99
N ASP A 129 1.75 5.40 16.68
CA ASP A 129 2.92 5.48 17.56
C ASP A 129 3.29 6.94 17.86
N LEU A 130 3.17 7.86 16.89
CA LEU A 130 3.52 9.27 17.06
C LEU A 130 2.51 10.05 17.90
N VAL A 131 1.21 9.80 17.72
CA VAL A 131 0.16 10.58 18.40
C VAL A 131 -0.19 10.05 19.80
N GLY A 132 0.17 8.81 20.10
CA GLY A 132 -0.16 8.15 21.37
C GLY A 132 -1.65 7.83 21.54
N GLU A 133 -2.02 7.20 22.65
CA GLU A 133 -3.37 6.65 22.88
C GLU A 133 -4.51 7.66 22.82
N LYS A 134 -4.28 8.88 23.32
CA LYS A 134 -5.31 9.92 23.40
C LYS A 134 -5.81 10.43 22.05
N GLN A 135 -4.99 10.34 21.01
CA GLN A 135 -5.27 10.94 19.69
C GLN A 135 -5.37 9.91 18.56
N ARG A 136 -5.40 8.60 18.88
CA ARG A 136 -5.48 7.52 17.88
C ARG A 136 -6.69 7.67 16.96
N GLY A 137 -7.86 8.00 17.50
CA GLY A 137 -9.09 8.16 16.69
C GLY A 137 -8.96 9.25 15.62
N PHE A 138 -8.40 10.41 15.98
CA PHE A 138 -8.15 11.49 15.03
C PHE A 138 -7.08 11.10 13.98
N ALA A 139 -6.03 10.42 14.42
CA ALA A 139 -4.98 9.94 13.52
C ALA A 139 -5.47 8.92 12.49
N MET A 140 -6.39 8.04 12.92
CA MET A 140 -7.06 7.07 12.04
C MET A 140 -8.04 7.75 11.10
N GLY A 141 -8.79 8.77 11.57
CA GLY A 141 -9.69 9.55 10.72
C GLY A 141 -8.97 10.30 9.58
N LEU A 142 -7.73 10.76 9.81
CA LEU A 142 -6.89 11.36 8.75
C LEU A 142 -6.14 10.31 7.91
N ASN A 143 -6.30 9.02 8.18
CA ASN A 143 -5.72 7.96 7.36
C ASN A 143 -6.62 7.58 6.19
N GLU A 144 -7.93 7.59 6.40
CA GLU A 144 -8.91 7.13 5.40
C GLU A 144 -9.39 8.27 4.49
#